data_AF-A0A1G5PHJ4-F1
#
_entry.id   AF-A0A1G5PHJ4-F1
#
_cell.length_a   1.000
_cell.length_b   1.000
_cell.length_c   1.000
_cell.angle_alpha   90.00
_cell.angle_beta   90.00
_cell.angle_gamma   90.00
#
_symmetry.space_group_name_H-M   'P 1'
#
loop_
_entity.id
_entity.type
_entity.pdbx_description
1 polymer ?
#
loop_
_entity_poly.entity_id
_entity_poly.type
_entity_poly.pdbx_seq_one_letter_code
_entity_poly.pdbx_strand_id
1 'polypeptide(L)'
;MNEAQAVPTFTFKLRHMRFGNALWFDVWENGKHYQVTVGDTSHRHSEDWMSFLTDEQYLRDVVGRENLISLFSTDAPSAELVDAFNAWRQKLHAELLDRVCSQPDRYGVIEQDDPIRKPYPVVHAARYEIRLGWVRT
;
A
#
# COMPACT_ATOMS: atom_id res chain seq x y z
N MET A 1 17.13 31.97 -14.09
CA MET A 1 15.82 32.19 -13.44
C MET A 1 15.40 30.83 -12.93
N ASN A 2 15.55 30.59 -11.62
CA ASN A 2 15.27 29.28 -11.02
C ASN A 2 13.79 29.23 -10.68
N GLU A 3 12.99 28.48 -11.44
CA GLU A 3 11.66 28.10 -10.98
C GLU A 3 11.89 27.18 -9.77
N ALA A 4 11.55 27.69 -8.58
CA ALA A 4 11.43 26.83 -7.41
C ALA A 4 10.40 25.77 -7.74
N GLN A 5 10.85 24.53 -8.01
CA GLN A 5 9.95 23.40 -8.21
C GLN A 5 9.09 23.27 -6.95
N ALA A 6 7.81 23.63 -7.08
CA ALA A 6 6.87 23.49 -5.99
C ALA A 6 6.80 22.00 -5.61
N VAL A 7 6.95 21.71 -4.32
CA VAL A 7 6.83 20.34 -3.81
C VAL A 7 5.44 19.82 -4.18
N PRO A 8 5.33 18.66 -4.86
CA PRO A 8 4.05 18.12 -5.27
C PRO A 8 3.16 17.87 -4.04
N THR A 9 1.90 18.30 -4.12
CA THR A 9 0.91 18.02 -3.07
C THR A 9 0.17 16.74 -3.39
N PHE A 10 0.24 15.78 -2.46
CA PHE A 10 -0.43 14.48 -2.58
C PHE A 10 -1.60 14.34 -1.62
N THR A 11 -2.72 13.80 -2.11
CA THR A 11 -3.83 13.30 -1.29
C THR A 11 -4.08 11.83 -1.64
N PHE A 12 -4.36 11.03 -0.62
CA PHE A 12 -4.58 9.59 -0.77
C PHE A 12 -5.92 9.17 -0.19
N LYS A 13 -6.58 8.23 -0.86
CA LYS A 13 -7.81 7.61 -0.38
C LYS A 13 -7.81 6.11 -0.67
N LEU A 14 -8.01 5.29 0.35
CA LEU A 14 -8.24 3.86 0.18
C LEU A 14 -9.58 3.62 -0.53
N ARG A 15 -9.57 2.81 -1.58
CA ARG A 15 -10.79 2.21 -2.13
C ARG A 15 -11.08 0.92 -1.36
N HIS A 16 -12.35 0.70 -1.03
CA HIS A 16 -12.82 -0.56 -0.43
C HIS A 16 -12.64 -1.80 -1.32
N MET A 17 -12.08 -1.65 -2.52
CA MET A 17 -11.92 -2.73 -3.48
C MET A 17 -10.56 -3.41 -3.30
N ARG A 18 -10.61 -4.72 -3.07
CA ARG A 18 -9.46 -5.62 -3.12
C ARG A 18 -9.58 -6.44 -4.40
N PHE A 19 -8.56 -6.40 -5.23
CA PHE A 19 -8.47 -7.32 -6.36
C PHE A 19 -7.09 -7.92 -6.36
N GLY A 20 -7.03 -9.26 -6.24
CA GLY A 20 -5.80 -10.03 -6.22
C GLY A 20 -4.74 -9.46 -5.28
N ASN A 21 -4.93 -9.66 -3.98
CA ASN A 21 -3.94 -9.38 -2.92
C ASN A 21 -3.28 -7.99 -2.94
N ALA A 22 -3.97 -7.03 -3.55
CA ALA A 22 -3.55 -5.65 -3.61
C ALA A 22 -4.68 -4.73 -3.12
N LEU A 23 -4.27 -3.73 -2.36
CA LEU A 23 -5.11 -2.61 -1.95
C LEU A 23 -4.99 -1.50 -2.98
N TRP A 24 -6.13 -0.92 -3.36
CA TRP A 24 -6.19 0.14 -4.35
C TRP A 24 -6.35 1.49 -3.66
N PHE A 25 -5.56 2.48 -4.10
CA PHE A 25 -5.62 3.83 -3.57
C PHE A 25 -5.81 4.82 -4.72
N ASP A 26 -6.75 5.72 -4.53
CA ASP A 26 -6.87 6.92 -5.37
C ASP A 26 -5.82 7.94 -4.88
N VAL A 27 -5.08 8.51 -5.82
CA VAL A 27 -4.03 9.52 -5.60
C VAL A 27 -4.41 10.79 -6.35
N TRP A 28 -4.39 11.92 -5.64
CA TRP A 28 -4.44 13.25 -6.26
C TRP A 28 -3.09 13.91 -6.10
N GLU A 29 -2.41 14.18 -7.21
CA GLU A 29 -1.11 14.86 -7.29
C GLU A 29 -1.29 16.17 -8.07
N ASN A 30 -1.14 17.31 -7.40
CA ASN A 30 -1.27 18.63 -8.04
C ASN A 30 -2.56 18.77 -8.88
N GLY A 31 -3.66 18.17 -8.41
CA GLY A 31 -4.96 18.16 -9.09
C GLY A 31 -5.16 17.06 -10.14
N LYS A 32 -4.13 16.31 -10.51
CA LYS A 32 -4.25 15.11 -11.36
C LYS A 32 -4.68 13.92 -10.50
N HIS A 33 -5.66 13.15 -10.96
CA HIS A 33 -6.14 11.94 -10.28
C HIS A 33 -5.69 10.69 -11.02
N TYR A 34 -5.12 9.74 -10.28
CA TYR A 34 -4.78 8.40 -10.77
C TYR A 34 -4.83 7.38 -9.64
N GLN A 35 -4.50 6.13 -9.96
CA GLN A 35 -4.58 5.03 -9.01
C GLN A 35 -3.23 4.33 -8.85
N VAL A 36 -2.96 3.98 -7.60
CA VAL A 36 -1.84 3.13 -7.21
C VAL A 36 -2.35 1.89 -6.52
N THR A 37 -1.53 0.85 -6.55
CA THR A 37 -1.83 -0.46 -5.99
C THR A 37 -0.71 -0.85 -5.06
N VAL A 38 -1.07 -1.38 -3.89
CA VAL A 38 -0.13 -1.81 -2.86
C VAL A 38 -0.36 -3.28 -2.56
N GLY A 39 0.67 -4.11 -2.69
CA GLY A 39 0.58 -5.51 -2.29
C GLY A 39 0.50 -5.66 -0.77
N ASP A 40 -0.45 -6.46 -0.31
CA ASP A 40 -0.61 -6.78 1.11
C ASP A 40 -0.52 -8.28 1.38
N THR A 41 -0.53 -8.65 2.66
CA THR A 41 -0.43 -10.06 3.10
C THR A 41 -1.78 -10.79 3.06
N SER A 42 -2.83 -10.20 2.46
CA SER A 42 -4.17 -10.82 2.46
C SER A 42 -4.26 -12.08 1.59
N HIS A 43 -3.29 -12.28 0.69
CA HIS A 43 -3.19 -13.50 -0.12
C HIS A 43 -3.11 -14.79 0.71
N ARG A 44 -2.60 -14.70 1.95
CA ARG A 44 -2.47 -15.82 2.89
C ARG A 44 -3.82 -16.41 3.33
N HIS A 45 -4.91 -15.69 3.07
CA HIS A 45 -6.28 -16.14 3.32
C HIS A 45 -7.06 -16.37 2.03
N SER A 46 -6.40 -16.33 0.86
CA SER A 46 -7.06 -16.41 -0.44
C SER A 46 -6.35 -17.34 -1.43
N GLU A 47 -5.59 -18.33 -0.94
CA GLU A 47 -4.89 -19.31 -1.80
C GLU A 47 -5.86 -20.03 -2.74
N ASP A 48 -7.04 -20.43 -2.25
CA ASP A 48 -8.08 -21.11 -3.05
C ASP A 48 -8.61 -20.26 -4.22
N TRP A 49 -8.66 -18.94 -4.05
CA TRP A 49 -9.14 -18.00 -5.06
C TRP A 49 -8.13 -17.79 -6.19
N MET A 50 -6.89 -18.24 -6.00
CA MET A 50 -5.78 -18.11 -6.94
C MET A 50 -5.41 -19.43 -7.63
N SER A 51 -6.30 -20.43 -7.57
CA SER A 51 -6.10 -21.78 -8.14
C SER A 51 -5.88 -21.82 -9.67
N PHE A 52 -6.09 -20.70 -10.38
CA PHE A 52 -5.76 -20.56 -11.79
C PHE A 52 -4.27 -20.24 -12.05
N LEU A 53 -3.49 -19.95 -11.00
CA LEU A 53 -2.04 -19.74 -11.07
C LEU A 53 -1.30 -21.03 -10.70
N THR A 54 -0.16 -21.27 -11.34
CA THR A 54 0.83 -22.23 -10.84
C THR A 54 1.50 -21.69 -9.57
N ASP A 55 2.08 -22.57 -8.74
CA ASP A 55 2.82 -22.16 -7.54
C ASP A 55 3.90 -21.11 -7.84
N GLU A 56 4.63 -21.27 -8.95
CA GLU A 56 5.66 -20.32 -9.38
C GLU A 56 5.06 -18.95 -9.72
N GLN A 57 3.93 -18.92 -10.44
CA GLN A 57 3.23 -17.68 -10.75
C GLN A 57 2.65 -17.04 -9.49
N TYR A 58 2.11 -17.84 -8.56
CA TYR A 58 1.61 -17.34 -7.28
C TYR A 58 2.73 -16.68 -6.48
N LEU A 59 3.86 -17.38 -6.29
CA LEU A 59 5.01 -16.83 -5.57
C LEU A 59 5.53 -15.54 -6.23
N ARG A 60 5.62 -15.51 -7.55
CA ARG A 60 6.13 -14.36 -8.31
C ARG A 60 5.16 -13.16 -8.29
N ASP A 61 3.90 -13.40 -8.60
CA ASP A 61 2.93 -12.33 -8.94
C ASP A 61 2.16 -11.85 -7.72
N VAL A 62 1.88 -12.77 -6.78
CA VAL A 62 1.09 -12.51 -5.57
C VAL A 62 2.03 -12.23 -4.40
N VAL A 63 2.84 -13.21 -3.98
CA VAL A 63 3.71 -13.08 -2.80
C VAL A 63 4.80 -12.04 -3.04
N GLY A 64 5.40 -12.05 -4.24
CA GLY A 64 6.43 -11.08 -4.63
C GLY A 64 5.97 -9.62 -4.59
N ARG A 65 4.67 -9.34 -4.53
CA ARG A 65 4.11 -7.99 -4.44
C ARG A 65 4.05 -7.43 -3.02
N GLU A 66 4.22 -8.27 -1.99
CA GLU A 66 4.10 -7.83 -0.60
C GLU A 66 4.96 -6.57 -0.33
N ASN A 67 4.33 -5.53 0.22
CA ASN A 67 4.98 -4.25 0.54
C ASN A 67 5.56 -3.51 -0.68
N LEU A 68 5.04 -3.76 -1.89
CA LEU A 68 5.38 -3.00 -3.08
C LEU A 68 4.23 -2.10 -3.49
N ILE A 69 4.57 -0.92 -4.04
CA ILE A 69 3.63 0.03 -4.63
C ILE A 69 3.93 0.20 -6.12
N SER A 70 2.89 0.10 -6.95
CA SER A 70 2.95 0.32 -8.40
C SER A 70 1.78 1.20 -8.84
N LEU A 71 1.92 1.87 -9.98
CA LEU A 71 0.79 2.43 -10.70
C LEU A 71 -0.16 1.30 -11.16
N PHE A 72 -1.38 1.66 -11.53
CA PHE A 72 -2.32 0.69 -12.12
C PHE A 72 -1.81 0.11 -13.46
N SER A 73 -0.97 0.85 -14.20
CA SER A 73 -0.26 0.36 -15.39
C SER A 73 0.84 -0.64 -15.08
N THR A 74 1.10 -0.94 -13.80
CA THR A 74 2.22 -1.75 -13.29
C THR A 74 3.60 -1.12 -13.42
N ASP A 75 3.67 0.16 -13.80
CA ASP A 75 4.91 0.95 -13.72
C ASP A 75 5.23 1.36 -12.28
N ALA A 76 6.50 1.67 -12.03
CA ALA A 76 6.93 2.21 -10.74
C ALA A 76 6.46 3.67 -10.60
N PRO A 77 5.88 4.06 -9.45
CA PRO A 77 5.59 5.45 -9.14
C PRO A 77 6.88 6.25 -8.88
N SER A 78 6.76 7.58 -8.84
CA SER A 78 7.88 8.45 -8.44
C SER A 78 8.27 8.24 -6.98
N ALA A 79 9.54 8.53 -6.65
CA ALA A 79 10.04 8.44 -5.29
C ALA A 79 9.28 9.36 -4.33
N GLU A 80 8.96 10.58 -4.78
CA GLU A 80 8.21 11.57 -3.99
C GLU A 80 6.82 11.06 -3.62
N LEU A 81 6.15 10.35 -4.53
CA LEU A 81 4.87 9.72 -4.22
C LEU A 81 5.03 8.64 -3.15
N VAL A 82 6.04 7.78 -3.27
CA VAL A 82 6.24 6.68 -2.33
C VAL A 82 6.56 7.20 -0.93
N ASP A 83 7.41 8.22 -0.82
CA ASP A 83 7.72 8.87 0.44
C ASP A 83 6.48 9.52 1.06
N ALA A 84 5.73 10.28 0.26
CA ALA A 84 4.48 10.91 0.72
C ALA A 84 3.44 9.87 1.15
N PHE A 85 3.33 8.76 0.42
CA PHE A 85 2.39 7.68 0.72
C PHE A 85 2.76 6.95 2.02
N ASN A 86 4.03 6.62 2.22
CA ASN A 86 4.51 6.02 3.45
C ASN A 86 4.26 6.95 4.64
N ALA A 87 4.60 8.24 4.53
CA ALA A 87 4.35 9.23 5.59
C ALA A 87 2.86 9.35 5.91
N TRP A 88 1.99 9.40 4.89
CA TRP A 88 0.55 9.43 5.07
C TRP A 88 0.03 8.17 5.78
N ARG A 89 0.49 6.97 5.41
CA ARG A 89 0.07 5.72 6.07
C ARG A 89 0.46 5.69 7.54
N GLN A 90 1.67 6.14 7.89
CA GLN A 90 2.11 6.19 9.29
C GLN A 90 1.25 7.16 10.10
N LYS A 91 0.96 8.34 9.54
CA LYS A 91 0.07 9.31 10.18
C LYS A 91 -1.34 8.74 10.39
N LEU A 92 -1.92 8.13 9.36
CA LEU A 92 -3.23 7.50 9.45
C LEU A 92 -3.26 6.38 10.51
N HIS A 93 -2.23 5.54 10.58
CA HIS A 93 -2.11 4.50 11.61
C HIS A 93 -2.09 5.11 13.01
N ALA A 94 -1.27 6.14 13.24
CA ALA A 94 -1.19 6.82 14.53
C ALA A 94 -2.55 7.43 14.94
N GLU A 95 -3.24 8.10 14.02
CA GLU A 95 -4.57 8.68 14.27
C GLU A 95 -5.62 7.61 14.58
N LEU A 96 -5.62 6.48 13.84
CA LEU A 96 -6.53 5.37 14.09
C LEU A 96 -6.24 4.70 15.42
N LEU A 97 -4.96 4.49 15.76
CA LEU A 97 -4.54 3.85 16.99
C LEU A 97 -4.90 4.71 18.21
N ASP A 98 -4.65 6.02 18.14
CA ASP A 98 -5.06 6.96 19.19
C ASP A 98 -6.58 6.95 19.40
N ARG A 99 -7.34 6.94 18.31
CA ARG A 99 -8.81 6.89 18.37
C ARG A 99 -9.35 5.62 19.03
N VAL A 100 -8.76 4.45 18.76
CA VAL A 100 -9.21 3.20 19.41
C VAL A 100 -8.75 3.12 20.86
N CYS A 101 -7.52 3.55 21.17
CA CYS A 101 -6.97 3.53 22.52
C CYS A 101 -7.67 4.52 23.47
N SER A 102 -8.16 5.65 22.95
CA SER A 102 -8.89 6.66 23.73
C SER A 102 -10.33 6.26 24.07
N GLN A 103 -10.83 5.13 23.55
CA GLN A 103 -12.21 4.65 23.76
C GLN A 103 -12.25 3.19 24.23
N PRO A 104 -11.64 2.87 25.39
CA PRO A 104 -11.58 1.49 25.89
C PRO A 104 -12.97 0.89 26.16
N ASP A 105 -13.94 1.70 26.57
CA ASP A 105 -15.33 1.23 26.79
C ASP A 105 -15.99 0.70 25.50
N ARG A 106 -15.53 1.14 24.33
CA ARG A 106 -16.08 0.75 23.03
C ARG A 106 -15.27 -0.35 22.36
N TYR A 107 -13.94 -0.29 22.46
CA TYR A 107 -13.03 -1.17 21.70
C TYR A 107 -12.26 -2.17 22.58
N GLY A 108 -12.45 -2.13 23.90
CA GLY A 108 -11.61 -2.84 24.84
C GLY A 108 -10.28 -2.13 25.10
N VAL A 109 -9.54 -2.60 26.10
CA VAL A 109 -8.18 -2.14 26.35
C VAL A 109 -7.25 -2.80 25.33
N ILE A 110 -6.57 -1.98 24.53
CA ILE A 110 -5.57 -2.43 23.57
C ILE A 110 -4.22 -2.52 24.28
N GLU A 111 -3.77 -3.73 24.58
CA GLU A 111 -2.49 -3.98 25.26
C GLU A 111 -1.29 -3.57 24.39
N GLN A 112 -0.11 -3.38 25.00
CA GLN A 112 1.09 -2.89 24.30
C GLN A 112 1.62 -3.85 23.23
N ASP A 113 1.39 -5.15 23.39
CA ASP A 113 1.80 -6.20 22.45
C ASP A 113 0.74 -6.52 21.39
N ASP A 114 -0.42 -5.84 21.42
CA ASP A 114 -1.49 -6.06 20.47
C ASP A 114 -1.01 -5.80 19.02
N PRO A 115 -1.23 -6.74 18.08
CA PRO A 115 -0.86 -6.57 16.67
C PRO A 115 -1.37 -5.28 16.02
N ILE A 116 -2.49 -4.69 16.47
CA ILE A 116 -3.03 -3.44 15.92
C ILE A 116 -2.08 -2.24 16.14
N ARG A 117 -1.21 -2.32 17.17
CA ARG A 117 -0.20 -1.30 17.45
C ARG A 117 0.97 -1.35 16.47
N LYS A 118 1.13 -2.44 15.71
CA LYS A 118 2.18 -2.54 14.71
C LYS A 118 1.88 -1.56 13.57
N PRO A 119 2.82 -0.67 13.23
CA PRO A 119 2.63 0.26 12.13
C PRO A 119 2.48 -0.48 10.81
N TYR A 120 1.87 0.18 9.84
CA TYR A 120 1.85 -0.33 8.48
C TYR A 120 3.29 -0.52 7.96
N PRO A 121 3.58 -1.64 7.26
CA PRO A 121 4.88 -1.81 6.63
C PRO A 121 5.18 -0.69 5.64
N VAL A 122 6.46 -0.31 5.56
CA VAL A 122 6.97 0.59 4.53
C VAL A 122 6.85 -0.09 3.17
N VAL A 123 6.35 0.65 2.19
CA VAL A 123 6.25 0.16 0.81
C VAL A 123 7.37 0.71 -0.06
N HIS A 124 7.76 -0.06 -1.06
CA HIS A 124 8.80 0.31 -2.03
C HIS A 124 8.24 0.38 -3.45
N ALA A 125 8.70 1.36 -4.23
CA ALA A 125 8.37 1.45 -5.65
C ALA A 125 8.77 0.17 -6.38
N ALA A 126 7.88 -0.34 -7.22
CA ALA A 126 8.20 -1.45 -8.08
C ALA A 126 7.45 -1.37 -9.39
N ARG A 127 8.05 -1.95 -10.43
CA ARG A 127 7.40 -2.23 -11.71
C ARG A 127 7.26 -3.72 -11.92
N TYR A 128 6.28 -4.15 -12.69
CA TYR A 128 6.16 -5.54 -13.10
C TYR A 128 6.92 -5.79 -14.40
N GLU A 129 7.84 -6.76 -14.38
CA GLU A 129 8.56 -7.22 -15.57
C GLU A 129 8.08 -8.61 -15.97
N ILE A 130 7.63 -8.74 -17.22
CA ILE A 130 7.13 -10.01 -17.75
C ILE A 130 8.20 -11.10 -17.59
N ARG A 131 7.80 -12.25 -17.01
CA ARG A 131 8.63 -13.40 -16.62
C ARG A 131 9.53 -13.22 -15.41
N LEU A 132 9.87 -11.99 -15.01
CA LEU A 132 10.72 -11.72 -13.85
C LEU A 132 9.90 -11.43 -12.57
N GLY A 133 8.69 -10.89 -12.72
CA GLY A 133 7.84 -10.50 -11.60
C GLY A 133 8.08 -9.05 -11.18
N TRP A 134 7.91 -8.76 -9.89
CA TRP A 134 8.05 -7.42 -9.36
C TRP A 134 9.51 -7.03 -9.16
N VAL A 135 9.93 -5.95 -9.83
CA VAL A 135 11.29 -5.40 -9.76
C VAL A 135 11.24 -4.07 -9.02
N ARG A 136 11.98 -3.98 -7.91
CA ARG A 136 12.14 -2.76 -7.13
C ARG A 136 12.99 -1.75 -7.90
N THR A 137 12.64 -0.48 -7.80
CA THR A 137 13.31 0.63 -8.49
C THR A 137 13.95 1.59 -7.50
#